data_AF-A0A0G1MXT5-F1
#
_entry.id   AF-A0A0G1MXT5-F1
#
_cell.length_a   1.000
_cell.length_b   1.000
_cell.length_c   1.000
_cell.angle_alpha   90.00
_cell.angle_beta   90.00
_cell.angle_gamma   90.00
#
_symmetry.space_group_name_H-M   'P 1'
#
loop_
_entity.id
_entity.type
_entity.pdbx_description
1 polymer ?
#
loop_
_entity_poly.entity_id
_entity_poly.type
_entity_poly.pdbx_seq_one_letter_code
_entity_poly.pdbx_strand_id
1 'polypeptide(L)'
;MMRLAPLDRDKLRDLIEDIAAGRKELKTLTACPREEFIIDRHRYAETEHYFRRVLEGILTAATHILSRLPKETKDYAAVIKSLGDVGIVNPQFAQRNLGLAGYRNRLVHMYWEVSTGELYDTVREHLDDLNEFAEAFAKVIRDPQKFGIAE
;
A
#
# COMPACT_ATOMS: atom_id res chain seq x y z
N MET A 1 -15.85 -4.68 28.30
CA MET A 1 -15.02 -3.90 27.36
C MET A 1 -14.12 -4.87 26.61
N MET A 2 -14.23 -4.95 25.29
CA MET A 2 -13.35 -5.78 24.47
C MET A 2 -11.98 -5.10 24.43
N ARG A 3 -10.95 -5.73 25.01
CA ARG A 3 -9.57 -5.24 24.95
C ARG A 3 -9.08 -5.52 23.53
N LEU A 4 -8.83 -4.47 22.74
CA LEU A 4 -8.18 -4.62 21.44
C LEU A 4 -6.74 -5.10 21.68
N ALA A 5 -6.27 -6.07 20.89
CA ALA A 5 -4.91 -6.59 21.02
C ALA A 5 -3.88 -5.48 20.68
N PRO A 6 -2.70 -5.48 21.33
CA PRO A 6 -1.66 -4.49 21.07
C PRO A 6 -1.13 -4.56 19.63
N LEU A 7 -0.43 -3.50 19.21
CA LEU A 7 0.25 -3.49 17.91
C LEU A 7 1.43 -4.48 17.91
N ASP A 8 1.42 -5.41 16.95
CA ASP A 8 2.62 -6.16 16.57
C ASP A 8 3.56 -5.23 15.81
N ARG A 9 4.56 -4.69 16.52
CA ARG A 9 5.50 -3.70 15.97
C ARG A 9 6.53 -4.34 15.04
N ASP A 10 6.96 -5.56 15.35
CA ASP A 10 7.97 -6.26 14.55
C ASP A 10 7.39 -6.60 13.18
N LYS A 11 6.19 -7.19 13.14
CA LYS A 11 5.48 -7.43 11.88
C LYS A 11 5.27 -6.17 11.05
N LEU A 12 4.90 -5.05 11.70
CA LEU A 12 4.72 -3.79 10.98
C LEU A 12 6.03 -3.23 10.44
N ARG A 13 7.14 -3.37 11.17
CA ARG A 13 8.47 -2.98 10.69
C ARG A 13 8.86 -3.80 9.47
N ASP A 14 8.70 -5.12 9.52
CA ASP A 14 8.99 -6.01 8.40
C ASP A 14 8.18 -5.61 7.15
N LEU A 15 6.88 -5.33 7.33
CA LEU A 15 6.01 -4.88 6.23
C LEU A 15 6.46 -3.52 5.66
N ILE A 16 6.85 -2.57 6.51
CA ILE A 16 7.34 -1.25 6.07
C ILE A 16 8.65 -1.38 5.30
N GLU A 17 9.57 -2.22 5.76
CA GLU A 17 10.83 -2.50 5.09
C GLU A 17 10.60 -3.16 3.72
N ASP A 18 9.69 -4.13 3.64
CA ASP A 18 9.29 -4.77 2.38
C ASP A 18 8.64 -3.79 1.40
N ILE A 19 7.78 -2.88 1.88
CA ILE A 19 7.18 -1.81 1.06
C ILE A 19 8.26 -0.89 0.50
N ALA A 20 9.20 -0.45 1.34
CA ALA A 20 10.28 0.44 0.94
C ALA A 20 11.23 -0.22 -0.08
N ALA A 21 11.58 -1.48 0.12
CA ALA A 21 12.39 -2.26 -0.80
C ALA A 21 11.68 -2.44 -2.15
N GLY A 22 10.41 -2.87 -2.13
CA GLY A 22 9.60 -3.04 -3.34
C GLY A 22 9.45 -1.73 -4.13
N ARG A 23 9.22 -0.60 -3.45
CA ARG A 23 9.18 0.73 -4.10
C ARG A 23 10.49 1.06 -4.81
N LYS A 24 11.65 0.74 -4.21
CA LYS A 24 12.96 0.99 -4.83
C LYS A 24 13.13 0.18 -6.12
N GLU A 25 12.70 -1.07 -6.12
CA GLU A 25 12.72 -1.91 -7.33
C GLU A 25 11.76 -1.35 -8.39
N LEU A 26 10.53 -0.99 -8.02
CA LEU A 26 9.57 -0.37 -8.94
C LEU A 26 10.12 0.92 -9.58
N LYS A 27 10.77 1.78 -8.79
CA LYS A 27 11.42 3.00 -9.29
C LYS A 27 12.51 2.67 -10.31
N THR A 28 13.27 1.60 -10.08
CA THR A 28 14.37 1.18 -10.95
C THR A 28 13.83 0.58 -12.26
N LEU A 29 12.83 -0.28 -12.17
CA LEU A 29 12.20 -0.94 -13.32
C LEU A 29 11.50 0.05 -14.25
N THR A 30 10.85 1.07 -13.69
CA THR A 30 10.11 2.10 -14.43
C THR A 30 10.94 3.34 -14.80
N ALA A 31 12.25 3.34 -14.54
CA ALA A 31 13.15 4.45 -14.89
C ALA A 31 13.40 4.59 -16.40
N CYS A 32 13.21 3.51 -17.17
CA CYS A 32 13.34 3.52 -18.63
C CYS A 32 12.19 4.27 -19.32
N PRO A 33 12.37 4.71 -20.58
CA PRO A 33 11.28 5.21 -21.41
C PRO A 33 10.13 4.21 -21.53
N ARG A 34 8.90 4.73 -21.67
CA ARG A 34 7.68 3.92 -21.72
C ARG A 34 7.69 2.92 -22.86
N GLU A 35 8.20 3.33 -24.02
CA GLU A 35 8.29 2.51 -25.23
C GLU A 35 9.21 1.30 -25.03
N GLU A 36 10.31 1.49 -24.30
CA GLU A 36 11.23 0.40 -23.93
C GLU A 36 10.59 -0.55 -22.92
N PHE A 37 9.85 -0.01 -21.95
CA PHE A 37 9.16 -0.82 -20.95
C PHE A 37 8.08 -1.71 -21.57
N ILE A 38 7.30 -1.19 -22.52
CA ILE A 38 6.15 -1.88 -23.11
C ILE A 38 6.53 -3.16 -23.86
N ILE A 39 7.71 -3.18 -24.49
CA ILE A 39 8.19 -4.33 -25.25
C ILE A 39 8.98 -5.35 -24.40
N ASP A 40 9.32 -4.99 -23.17
CA ASP A 40 10.11 -5.82 -22.26
C ASP A 40 9.22 -6.64 -21.33
N ARG A 41 9.02 -7.91 -21.68
CA ARG A 41 8.20 -8.85 -20.90
C ARG A 41 8.79 -9.18 -19.53
N HIS A 42 10.11 -9.09 -19.36
CA HIS A 42 10.74 -9.33 -18.06
C HIS A 42 10.48 -8.17 -17.11
N ARG A 43 10.65 -6.94 -17.59
CA ARG A 43 10.29 -5.73 -16.82
C ARG A 43 8.83 -5.71 -16.42
N TYR A 44 7.92 -6.09 -17.32
CA TYR A 44 6.51 -6.22 -16.98
C TYR A 44 6.31 -7.20 -15.80
N ALA A 45 6.82 -8.43 -15.92
CA ALA A 45 6.62 -9.46 -14.91
C ALA A 45 7.23 -9.09 -13.55
N GLU A 46 8.43 -8.50 -13.54
CA GLU A 46 9.08 -8.03 -12.33
C GLU A 46 8.30 -6.87 -11.69
N THR A 47 7.88 -5.90 -12.49
CA THR A 47 7.11 -4.74 -12.02
C THR A 47 5.77 -5.17 -11.43
N GLU A 48 5.07 -6.10 -12.10
CA GLU A 48 3.80 -6.65 -11.63
C GLU A 48 3.97 -7.33 -10.26
N HIS A 49 5.03 -8.15 -10.12
CA HIS A 49 5.35 -8.84 -8.87
C HIS A 49 5.62 -7.87 -7.72
N TYR A 50 6.53 -6.90 -7.92
CA TYR A 50 6.85 -5.93 -6.88
C TYR A 50 5.65 -5.05 -6.54
N PHE A 51 4.87 -4.61 -7.53
CA PHE A 51 3.75 -3.72 -7.28
C PHE A 51 2.66 -4.44 -6.48
N ARG A 52 2.31 -5.67 -6.89
CA ARG A 52 1.37 -6.51 -6.15
C ARG A 52 1.81 -6.74 -4.70
N ARG A 53 3.10 -7.04 -4.47
CA ARG A 53 3.65 -7.22 -3.11
C ARG A 53 3.55 -5.95 -2.27
N VAL A 54 3.91 -4.80 -2.82
CA VAL A 54 3.84 -3.52 -2.09
C VAL A 54 2.39 -3.18 -1.73
N LEU A 55 1.46 -3.31 -2.67
CA LEU A 55 0.04 -3.06 -2.40
C LEU A 55 -0.51 -4.01 -1.32
N GLU A 56 -0.12 -5.29 -1.36
CA GLU A 56 -0.49 -6.24 -0.32
C GLU A 56 0.07 -5.88 1.05
N GLY A 57 1.33 -5.46 1.09
CA GLY A 57 1.99 -5.00 2.31
C GLY A 57 1.27 -3.81 2.92
N ILE A 58 0.87 -2.83 2.09
CA ILE A 58 0.11 -1.66 2.51
C ILE A 58 -1.24 -2.07 3.12
N LEU A 59 -2.02 -2.89 2.40
CA LEU A 59 -3.34 -3.33 2.88
C LEU A 59 -3.24 -4.18 4.15
N THR A 60 -2.21 -5.02 4.26
CA THR A 60 -1.95 -5.84 5.45
C THR A 60 -1.59 -4.97 6.66
N ALA A 61 -0.66 -4.02 6.49
CA ALA A 61 -0.27 -3.10 7.55
C ALA A 61 -1.44 -2.21 7.99
N ALA A 62 -2.19 -1.66 7.03
CA ALA A 62 -3.35 -0.83 7.29
C ALA A 62 -4.45 -1.59 8.04
N THR A 63 -4.79 -2.80 7.60
CA THR A 63 -5.78 -3.66 8.28
C THR A 63 -5.33 -4.00 9.69
N HIS A 64 -4.04 -4.34 9.85
CA HIS A 64 -3.47 -4.61 11.16
C HIS A 64 -3.58 -3.40 12.08
N ILE A 65 -3.25 -2.19 11.63
CA ILE A 65 -3.35 -0.97 12.45
C ILE A 65 -4.82 -0.67 12.80
N LEU A 66 -5.72 -0.68 11.81
CA LEU A 66 -7.13 -0.34 12.01
C LEU A 66 -7.85 -1.32 12.94
N SER A 67 -7.43 -2.59 13.00
CA SER A 67 -7.98 -3.57 13.94
C SER A 67 -7.73 -3.23 15.42
N ARG A 68 -6.91 -2.21 15.71
CA ARG A 68 -6.57 -1.72 17.07
C ARG A 68 -7.42 -0.52 17.45
N LEU A 69 -8.33 -0.11 16.56
CA LEU A 69 -9.30 0.93 16.76
C LEU A 69 -10.69 0.30 16.81
N PRO A 70 -11.67 0.95 17.48
CA PRO A 70 -13.06 0.50 17.51
C PRO A 70 -13.76 0.80 16.17
N LYS A 71 -13.19 0.33 15.06
CA LYS A 71 -13.68 0.56 13.71
C LYS A 71 -13.70 -0.74 12.90
N GLU A 72 -14.82 -0.99 12.23
CA GLU A 72 -14.95 -2.12 11.31
C GLU A 72 -14.58 -1.70 9.89
N THR A 73 -13.70 -2.47 9.27
CA THR A 73 -13.37 -2.35 7.84
C THR A 73 -14.05 -3.48 7.07
N LYS A 74 -14.93 -3.15 6.13
CA LYS A 74 -15.73 -4.14 5.39
C LYS A 74 -14.99 -4.75 4.19
N ASP A 75 -14.17 -3.96 3.51
CA ASP A 75 -13.38 -4.36 2.34
C ASP A 75 -12.08 -3.54 2.24
N TYR A 76 -11.21 -3.86 1.27
CA TYR A 76 -9.91 -3.19 1.12
C TYR A 76 -10.00 -1.72 0.70
N ALA A 77 -11.03 -1.30 -0.03
CA ALA A 77 -11.22 0.13 -0.33
C ALA A 77 -11.60 0.89 0.96
N ALA A 78 -12.44 0.27 1.80
CA ALA A 78 -12.79 0.77 3.12
C ALA A 78 -11.57 0.81 4.07
N VAL A 79 -10.58 -0.07 3.90
CA VAL A 79 -9.30 0.00 4.65
C VAL A 79 -8.58 1.31 4.35
N ILE A 80 -8.33 1.65 3.08
CA ILE A 80 -7.61 2.90 2.72
C ILE A 80 -8.41 4.13 3.17
N LYS A 81 -9.72 4.15 2.92
CA LYS A 81 -10.60 5.23 3.39
C LYS A 81 -10.50 5.41 4.91
N SER A 82 -10.52 4.29 5.64
CA SER A 82 -10.52 4.31 7.09
C SER A 82 -9.25 4.92 7.67
N LEU A 83 -8.09 4.75 7.02
CA LEU A 83 -6.85 5.42 7.43
C LEU A 83 -6.99 6.95 7.45
N GLY A 84 -7.69 7.51 6.45
CA GLY A 84 -7.96 8.94 6.38
C GLY A 84 -8.94 9.40 7.46
N ASP A 85 -10.03 8.65 7.65
CA ASP A 85 -11.05 8.96 8.65
C ASP A 85 -10.51 8.99 10.09
N VAL A 86 -9.50 8.16 10.41
CA VAL A 86 -8.86 8.12 11.74
C VAL A 86 -7.59 8.99 11.82
N GLY A 87 -7.27 9.73 10.77
CA GLY A 87 -6.15 10.67 10.74
C GLY A 87 -4.75 10.04 10.65
N ILE A 88 -4.64 8.75 10.29
CA ILE A 88 -3.33 8.10 10.05
C ILE A 88 -2.67 8.66 8.79
N VAL A 89 -3.47 8.90 7.76
CA VAL A 89 -3.06 9.63 6.54
C VAL A 89 -3.97 10.84 6.34
N ASN A 90 -3.56 11.76 5.48
CA ASN A 90 -4.42 12.87 5.10
C ASN A 90 -5.71 12.35 4.39
N PRO A 91 -6.91 12.89 4.69
CA PRO A 91 -8.15 12.41 4.07
C PRO A 91 -8.20 12.55 2.53
N GLN A 92 -7.63 13.61 1.97
CA GLN A 92 -7.51 13.77 0.51
C GLN A 92 -6.54 12.74 -0.09
N PHE A 93 -5.45 12.43 0.63
CA PHE A 93 -4.54 11.34 0.26
C PHE A 93 -5.24 9.97 0.25
N ALA A 94 -6.03 9.66 1.29
CA ALA A 94 -6.81 8.43 1.33
C ALA A 94 -7.80 8.35 0.15
N GLN A 95 -8.49 9.45 -0.14
CA GLN A 95 -9.49 9.52 -1.21
C GLN A 95 -8.88 9.29 -2.60
N ARG A 96 -7.72 9.88 -2.91
CA ARG A 96 -7.06 9.67 -4.21
C ARG A 96 -6.52 8.24 -4.36
N ASN A 97 -6.14 7.60 -3.26
CA ASN A 97 -5.54 6.26 -3.25
C ASN A 97 -6.53 5.11 -3.09
N LEU A 98 -7.86 5.36 -3.04
CA LEU A 98 -8.86 4.29 -2.92
C LEU A 98 -8.75 3.23 -4.03
N GLY A 99 -8.35 3.66 -5.23
CA GLY A 99 -8.19 2.79 -6.39
C GLY A 99 -7.10 1.72 -6.23
N LEU A 100 -6.09 1.94 -5.37
CA LEU A 100 -4.97 1.00 -5.19
C LEU A 100 -5.41 -0.36 -4.63
N ALA A 101 -6.43 -0.38 -3.77
CA ALA A 101 -7.03 -1.61 -3.28
C ALA A 101 -7.67 -2.42 -4.43
N GLY A 102 -8.37 -1.74 -5.34
CA GLY A 102 -8.96 -2.33 -6.53
C GLY A 102 -7.88 -2.80 -7.52
N TYR A 103 -6.82 -2.01 -7.70
CA TYR A 103 -5.71 -2.34 -8.59
C TYR A 103 -4.99 -3.60 -8.12
N ARG A 104 -4.73 -3.74 -6.82
CA ARG A 104 -4.21 -4.99 -6.23
C ARG A 104 -5.09 -6.19 -6.60
N ASN A 105 -6.40 -6.06 -6.49
CA ASN A 105 -7.33 -7.13 -6.85
C ASN A 105 -7.29 -7.45 -8.34
N ARG A 106 -7.16 -6.43 -9.20
CA ARG A 106 -7.02 -6.61 -10.64
C ARG A 106 -5.74 -7.37 -11.00
N LEU A 107 -4.60 -7.05 -10.36
CA LEU A 107 -3.33 -7.77 -10.53
C LEU A 107 -3.36 -9.25 -10.11
N VAL A 108 -4.41 -9.70 -9.41
CA VAL A 108 -4.55 -11.10 -8.99
C VAL A 108 -5.66 -11.81 -9.75
N HIS A 109 -6.83 -11.18 -9.84
CA HIS A 109 -8.06 -11.81 -10.30
C HIS A 109 -8.44 -11.45 -11.73
N MET A 110 -7.80 -10.43 -12.33
CA MET A 110 -8.10 -9.94 -13.69
C MET A 110 -6.79 -9.53 -14.38
N TYR A 111 -5.70 -10.23 -14.08
CA TYR A 111 -4.35 -9.84 -14.53
C TYR A 111 -4.23 -9.86 -16.06
N TRP A 112 -5.03 -10.69 -16.75
CA TRP A 112 -5.10 -10.73 -18.21
C TRP A 112 -5.66 -9.45 -18.85
N GLU A 113 -6.28 -8.57 -18.06
CA GLU A 113 -6.80 -7.27 -18.51
C GLU A 113 -5.82 -6.13 -18.25
N VAL A 114 -4.70 -6.39 -17.55
CA VAL A 114 -3.71 -5.37 -17.21
C VAL A 114 -2.69 -5.26 -18.35
N SER A 115 -2.67 -4.12 -19.02
CA SER A 115 -1.68 -3.90 -20.08
C SER A 115 -0.34 -3.44 -19.51
N THR A 116 0.75 -3.74 -20.22
CA THR A 116 2.11 -3.30 -19.84
C THR A 116 2.21 -1.78 -19.70
N GLY A 117 1.58 -1.04 -20.62
CA GLY A 117 1.55 0.42 -20.59
C GLY A 117 0.81 0.96 -19.37
N GLU A 118 -0.37 0.42 -19.07
CA GLU A 118 -1.14 0.81 -17.88
C GLU A 118 -0.36 0.54 -16.59
N LEU A 119 0.31 -0.61 -16.48
CA LEU A 119 1.13 -0.93 -15.30
C LEU A 119 2.26 0.09 -15.11
N TYR A 120 2.96 0.44 -16.18
CA TYR A 120 4.02 1.45 -16.15
C TYR A 120 3.49 2.80 -15.66
N ASP A 121 2.40 3.27 -16.27
CA ASP A 121 1.80 4.57 -15.97
C ASP A 121 1.30 4.61 -14.52
N THR A 122 0.59 3.58 -14.07
CA THR A 122 0.04 3.46 -12.71
C THR A 122 1.14 3.41 -11.64
N VAL A 123 2.20 2.62 -11.87
CA VAL A 123 3.30 2.54 -10.91
C VAL A 123 3.97 3.90 -10.74
N ARG A 124 4.27 4.58 -11.85
CA ARG A 124 4.95 5.88 -11.81
C ARG A 124 4.09 6.97 -11.16
N GLU A 125 2.78 6.97 -11.40
CA GLU A 125 1.85 7.89 -10.77
C GLU A 125 1.83 7.74 -9.24
N HIS A 126 1.91 6.51 -8.74
CA HIS A 126 1.76 6.22 -7.31
C HIS A 126 3.06 5.99 -6.54
N LEU A 127 4.24 6.07 -7.17
CA LEU A 127 5.53 5.78 -6.52
C LEU A 127 5.73 6.55 -5.20
N ASP A 128 5.30 7.80 -5.14
CA ASP A 128 5.41 8.62 -3.94
C ASP A 128 4.30 8.32 -2.91
N ASP A 129 3.11 7.91 -3.37
CA ASP A 129 2.05 7.44 -2.49
C ASP A 129 2.48 6.21 -1.69
N LEU A 130 3.19 5.26 -2.33
CA LEU A 130 3.70 4.06 -1.65
C LEU A 130 4.63 4.42 -0.48
N ASN A 131 5.42 5.48 -0.63
CA ASN A 131 6.29 5.99 0.43
C ASN A 131 5.50 6.68 1.54
N GLU A 132 4.50 7.47 1.18
CA GLU A 132 3.65 8.19 2.14
C GLU A 132 2.90 7.22 3.06
N PHE A 133 2.43 6.07 2.54
CA PHE A 133 1.88 4.99 3.38
C PHE A 133 2.91 4.44 4.37
N ALA A 134 4.12 4.10 3.91
CA ALA A 134 5.17 3.56 4.76
C ALA A 134 5.55 4.53 5.89
N GLU A 135 5.67 5.83 5.58
CA GLU A 135 5.94 6.87 6.57
C GLU A 135 4.79 7.03 7.58
N ALA A 136 3.54 6.96 7.12
CA ALA A 136 2.38 7.01 8.00
C ALA A 136 2.37 5.85 8.99
N PHE A 137 2.63 4.62 8.53
CA PHE A 137 2.71 3.45 9.40
C PHE A 137 3.89 3.54 10.39
N ALA A 138 5.04 4.04 9.95
CA ALA A 138 6.17 4.29 10.84
C ALA A 138 5.86 5.33 11.93
N LYS A 139 5.05 6.35 11.63
CA LYS A 139 4.54 7.31 12.63
C LYS A 139 3.62 6.63 13.64
N VAL A 140 2.75 5.72 13.20
CA VAL A 140 1.88 4.94 14.10
C VAL A 140 2.69 4.06 15.05
N ILE A 141 3.74 3.38 14.57
CA ILE A 141 4.62 2.56 15.45
C ILE A 141 5.29 3.42 16.53
N ARG A 142 5.73 4.62 16.15
CA ARG A 142 6.45 5.53 17.04
C ARG A 142 5.55 6.14 18.11
N ASP A 143 4.38 6.63 17.70
CA ASP A 143 3.47 7.39 18.55
C ASP A 143 2.02 6.86 18.45
N PRO A 144 1.73 5.60 18.83
CA PRO A 144 0.41 4.98 18.61
C PRO A 144 -0.74 5.73 19.32
N GLN A 145 -0.45 6.34 20.47
CA GLN A 145 -1.42 7.10 21.26
C GLN A 145 -1.98 8.33 20.51
N LYS A 146 -1.20 8.94 19.60
CA LYS A 146 -1.68 10.07 18.77
C LYS A 146 -2.86 9.68 17.87
N PHE A 147 -2.99 8.40 17.57
CA PHE A 147 -4.03 7.83 16.73
C PHE A 147 -5.10 7.09 17.54
N GLY A 148 -5.08 7.20 18.87
CA GLY A 148 -6.03 6.52 19.75
C GLY A 148 -5.78 5.02 19.91
N ILE A 149 -4.55 4.55 19.60
CA ILE A 149 -4.16 3.14 19.76
C ILE A 149 -3.46 2.97 21.11
N ALA A 150 -3.93 1.99 21.89
CA ALA A 150 -3.33 1.62 23.18
C ALA A 150 -1.97 0.92 22.99
N GLU A 151 -1.07 1.07 23.96
CA GLU A 151 0.24 0.40 23.99
C GLU A 151 0.15 -1.10 24.23
#